data_AF-A0A2V8LHZ8-F1
#
_entry.id   AF-A0A2V8LHZ8-F1
#
_cell.length_a   1.000
_cell.length_b   1.000
_cell.length_c   1.000
_cell.angle_alpha   90.00
_cell.angle_beta   90.00
_cell.angle_gamma   90.00
#
_symmetry.space_group_name_H-M   'P 1'
#
loop_
_entity.id
_entity.type
_entity.pdbx_description
1 polymer ?
#
loop_
_entity_poly.entity_id
_entity_poly.type
_entity_poly.pdbx_seq_one_letter_code
_entity_poly.pdbx_strand_id
1 'polypeptide(L)'
;MIREKLIDRGIGDDNQFRWRSHEVSRTEGLSDAVFGFAITLLVVSLEVPRTYGELMQTMRGFGAFAISFTLLFIVWYNQYKFFRRYGLQDNLTMLLNGVLLFVVIFYVYPLKFVFTLVVNLFTGGRGDFTLTDGRIGHMVESNDQIARVMLIFGAGYVAVFGVFVLLYWHAYRQRAALKLNELEAFDTRVDVQESALNVGIGTLSIGLAALGRGALASLSGFTYMLCPIVLSIHGTMMGKRRRKIENEFDRLRQKSAGADG
;
A
#
# COMPACT_ATOMS: atom_id res chain seq x y z
N MET A 1 -1.38 -28.70 17.57
CA MET A 1 -1.26 -28.53 19.04
C MET A 1 -0.77 -27.14 19.49
N ILE A 2 0.45 -26.66 19.19
CA ILE A 2 0.87 -25.28 19.57
C ILE A 2 0.18 -24.23 18.67
N ARG A 3 0.02 -24.52 17.38
CA ARG A 3 -0.67 -23.66 16.40
C ARG A 3 -2.15 -23.42 16.75
N GLU A 4 -2.88 -24.46 17.13
CA GLU A 4 -4.28 -24.30 17.61
C GLU A 4 -4.36 -23.46 18.88
N LYS A 5 -3.45 -23.66 19.84
CA LYS A 5 -3.43 -22.85 21.07
C LYS A 5 -3.07 -21.38 20.84
N LEU A 6 -2.36 -21.05 19.77
CA LEU A 6 -2.07 -19.67 19.37
C LEU A 6 -3.25 -19.04 18.61
N ILE A 7 -3.99 -19.85 17.85
CA ILE A 7 -5.25 -19.46 17.19
C ILE A 7 -6.33 -19.19 18.25
N ASP A 8 -6.46 -20.04 19.27
CA ASP A 8 -7.36 -19.83 20.42
C ASP A 8 -6.96 -18.63 21.29
N ARG A 9 -5.68 -18.23 21.27
CA ARG A 9 -5.17 -17.08 22.02
C ARG A 9 -5.33 -15.74 21.30
N GLY A 10 -5.93 -15.71 20.11
CA GLY A 10 -6.23 -14.46 19.41
C GLY A 10 -4.99 -13.61 19.09
N ILE A 11 -3.80 -14.21 18.96
CA ILE A 11 -2.59 -13.45 18.68
C ILE A 11 -2.61 -13.02 17.20
N GLY A 12 -2.94 -11.74 16.97
CA GLY A 12 -3.20 -11.15 15.66
C GLY A 12 -4.68 -10.79 15.43
N ASP A 13 -5.58 -11.33 16.25
CA ASP A 13 -6.96 -10.87 16.32
C ASP A 13 -6.93 -9.44 16.84
N ASP A 14 -7.53 -8.48 16.13
CA ASP A 14 -7.70 -7.10 16.61
C ASP A 14 -8.76 -7.09 17.75
N ASN A 15 -8.70 -8.04 18.69
CA ASN A 15 -9.68 -8.46 19.71
C ASN A 15 -11.16 -8.59 19.25
N GLN A 16 -11.50 -8.22 18.02
CA GLN A 16 -12.86 -7.89 17.57
C GLN A 16 -13.09 -8.13 16.06
N PHE A 17 -12.04 -8.34 15.26
CA PHE A 17 -12.17 -8.71 13.85
C PHE A 17 -11.68 -10.14 13.63
N ARG A 18 -12.60 -11.09 13.47
CA ARG A 18 -12.26 -12.51 13.35
C ARG A 18 -11.50 -12.78 12.06
N TRP A 19 -10.31 -13.36 12.18
CA TRP A 19 -9.57 -13.86 11.02
C TRP A 19 -10.24 -15.12 10.48
N ARG A 20 -10.64 -15.10 9.21
CA ARG A 20 -11.42 -16.17 8.56
C ARG A 20 -10.54 -17.14 7.76
N SER A 21 -9.41 -16.66 7.23
CA SER A 21 -8.40 -17.55 6.64
C SER A 21 -7.48 -18.06 7.73
N HIS A 22 -7.38 -19.38 7.92
CA HIS A 22 -6.47 -19.99 8.88
C HIS A 22 -5.27 -20.66 8.20
N GLU A 23 -5.42 -21.08 6.95
CA GLU A 23 -4.39 -21.73 6.14
C GLU A 23 -4.00 -20.86 4.95
N VAL A 24 -2.73 -20.94 4.56
CA VAL A 24 -2.24 -20.20 3.39
C VAL A 24 -2.83 -20.83 2.14
N SER A 25 -3.66 -20.08 1.42
CA SER A 25 -4.19 -20.53 0.14
C SER A 25 -3.11 -20.56 -0.94
N ARG A 26 -3.33 -21.31 -2.02
CA ARG A 26 -2.41 -21.29 -3.19
C ARG A 26 -2.28 -19.89 -3.79
N THR A 27 -3.34 -19.09 -3.75
CA THR A 27 -3.36 -17.70 -4.21
C THR A 27 -2.50 -16.80 -3.31
N GLU A 28 -2.58 -16.97 -2.00
CA GLU A 28 -1.70 -16.29 -1.04
C GLU A 28 -0.23 -16.69 -1.29
N GLY A 29 0.06 -17.99 -1.43
CA GLY A 29 1.42 -18.46 -1.71
C GLY A 29 2.01 -17.94 -3.03
N LEU A 30 1.20 -17.86 -4.09
CA LEU A 30 1.61 -17.23 -5.35
C LEU A 30 1.89 -15.72 -5.16
N SER A 31 1.05 -15.06 -4.37
CA SER A 31 1.21 -13.63 -4.09
C SER A 31 2.49 -13.35 -3.32
N ASP A 32 2.77 -14.13 -2.27
CA ASP A 32 4.00 -14.01 -1.48
C ASP A 32 5.25 -14.22 -2.35
N ALA A 33 5.21 -15.20 -3.26
CA ALA A 33 6.29 -15.42 -4.22
C ALA A 33 6.49 -14.22 -5.15
N VAL A 34 5.41 -13.63 -5.66
CA VAL A 34 5.47 -12.44 -6.53
C VAL A 34 6.01 -11.22 -5.79
N PHE A 35 5.56 -10.95 -4.57
CA PHE A 35 6.06 -9.84 -3.76
C PHE A 35 7.53 -10.04 -3.38
N GLY A 36 7.93 -11.26 -3.01
CA GLY A 36 9.34 -11.61 -2.79
C GLY A 36 10.20 -11.35 -4.03
N PHE A 37 9.72 -11.79 -5.21
CA PHE A 37 10.40 -11.53 -6.48
C PHE A 37 10.51 -10.04 -6.79
N ALA A 38 9.43 -9.27 -6.64
CA ALA A 38 9.41 -7.82 -6.84
C ALA A 38 10.43 -7.10 -5.94
N ILE A 39 10.52 -7.48 -4.67
CA ILE A 39 11.51 -6.96 -3.72
C ILE A 39 12.94 -7.32 -4.16
N THR A 40 13.18 -8.56 -4.61
CA THR A 40 14.52 -8.96 -5.06
C THR A 40 14.97 -8.20 -6.31
N LEU A 41 14.08 -7.96 -7.29
CA LEU A 41 14.38 -7.14 -8.47
C LEU A 41 14.75 -5.69 -8.11
N LEU A 42 14.13 -5.17 -7.06
CA LEU A 42 14.42 -3.84 -6.54
C LEU A 42 15.86 -3.73 -5.99
N VAL A 43 16.34 -4.76 -5.28
CA VAL A 43 17.73 -4.84 -4.78
C VAL A 43 18.72 -5.11 -5.92
N VAL A 44 18.43 -6.12 -6.76
CA VAL A 44 19.35 -6.63 -7.79
C VAL A 44 19.64 -5.59 -8.86
N SER A 45 18.80 -4.58 -9.02
CA SER A 45 19.07 -3.42 -9.87
C SER A 45 20.08 -2.42 -9.29
N LEU A 46 20.83 -2.77 -8.24
CA LEU A 46 22.01 -2.02 -7.78
C LEU A 46 23.25 -2.68 -8.39
N GLU A 47 24.07 -1.89 -9.08
CA GLU A 47 25.36 -2.37 -9.60
C GLU A 47 26.28 -2.74 -8.44
N VAL A 48 27.03 -3.84 -8.59
CA VAL A 48 28.00 -4.27 -7.58
C VAL A 48 29.20 -3.32 -7.63
N PRO A 49 29.46 -2.53 -6.58
CA PRO A 49 30.54 -1.54 -6.60
C PRO A 49 31.90 -2.23 -6.61
N ARG A 50 32.82 -1.74 -7.46
CA ARG A 50 34.19 -2.23 -7.58
C ARG A 50 35.20 -1.34 -6.87
N THR A 51 34.82 -0.11 -6.56
CA THR A 51 35.68 0.88 -5.90
C THR A 51 35.01 1.49 -4.66
N TYR A 52 35.79 2.08 -3.76
CA TYR A 52 35.25 2.77 -2.57
C TYR A 52 34.32 3.94 -2.95
N GLY A 53 34.65 4.67 -4.02
CA GLY A 53 33.81 5.75 -4.54
C GLY A 53 32.45 5.25 -5.00
N GLU A 54 32.43 4.18 -5.81
CA GLU A 54 31.19 3.52 -6.25
C GLU A 54 30.39 2.95 -5.07
N LEU A 55 31.07 2.40 -4.06
CA LEU A 55 30.41 1.90 -2.85
C LEU A 55 29.69 3.03 -2.13
N MET A 56 30.33 4.18 -1.93
CA MET A 56 29.71 5.32 -1.27
C MET A 56 28.54 5.90 -2.08
N GLN A 57 28.66 5.92 -3.42
CA GLN A 57 27.55 6.30 -4.30
C GLN A 57 26.37 5.33 -4.18
N THR A 58 26.66 4.02 -4.12
CA THR A 58 25.65 2.97 -3.92
C THR A 58 24.95 3.13 -2.56
N MET A 59 25.69 3.45 -1.50
CA MET A 59 25.12 3.71 -0.16
C MET A 59 24.16 4.89 -0.15
N ARG A 60 24.38 5.94 -0.97
CA ARG A 60 23.42 7.04 -1.13
C ARG A 60 22.13 6.59 -1.83
N GLY A 61 22.25 5.70 -2.82
CA GLY A 61 21.10 5.09 -3.52
C GLY A 61 20.26 4.16 -2.63
N PHE A 62 20.80 3.70 -1.50
CA PHE A 62 20.11 2.80 -0.58
C PHE A 62 18.86 3.43 0.07
N GLY A 63 18.82 4.76 0.22
CA GLY A 63 17.63 5.46 0.72
C GLY A 63 16.41 5.28 -0.18
N ALA A 64 16.60 5.39 -1.51
CA ALA A 64 15.53 5.19 -2.48
C ALA A 64 15.04 3.74 -2.50
N PHE A 65 15.97 2.79 -2.35
CA PHE A 65 15.66 1.38 -2.17
C PHE A 65 14.80 1.15 -0.92
N ALA A 66 15.19 1.69 0.24
CA ALA A 66 14.47 1.49 1.49
C ALA A 66 13.03 2.04 1.44
N ILE A 67 12.83 3.22 0.83
CA ILE A 67 11.49 3.80 0.66
C ILE A 67 10.63 2.93 -0.27
N SER A 68 11.18 2.52 -1.41
CA SER A 68 10.49 1.68 -2.39
C SER A 68 10.14 0.30 -1.79
N PHE A 69 11.06 -0.32 -1.05
CA PHE A 69 10.84 -1.55 -0.31
C PHE A 69 9.69 -1.39 0.70
N THR A 70 9.70 -0.32 1.49
CA THR A 70 8.69 -0.06 2.51
C THR A 70 7.30 0.06 1.89
N LEU A 71 7.17 0.73 0.74
CA LEU A 71 5.90 0.84 0.03
C LEU A 71 5.41 -0.50 -0.51
N LEU A 72 6.28 -1.30 -1.13
CA LEU A 72 5.92 -2.65 -1.57
C LEU A 72 5.51 -3.54 -0.39
N PHE A 73 6.21 -3.43 0.73
CA PHE A 73 5.89 -4.15 1.95
C PHE A 73 4.53 -3.74 2.53
N ILE A 74 4.19 -2.45 2.52
CA ILE A 74 2.87 -1.95 2.95
C ILE A 74 1.76 -2.52 2.05
N VAL A 75 1.98 -2.56 0.72
CA VAL A 75 1.01 -3.14 -0.22
C VAL A 75 0.82 -4.64 0.05
N TRP A 76 1.93 -5.38 0.23
CA TRP A 76 1.89 -6.79 0.62
C TRP A 76 1.14 -6.98 1.95
N TYR A 77 1.46 -6.18 2.96
CA TYR A 77 0.83 -6.27 4.28
C TYR A 77 -0.69 -6.03 4.20
N ASN A 78 -1.14 -5.04 3.42
CA ASN A 78 -2.56 -4.79 3.20
C ASN A 78 -3.25 -5.97 2.50
N GLN A 79 -2.58 -6.56 1.52
CA GLN A 79 -3.09 -7.73 0.81
C GLN A 79 -3.17 -8.96 1.73
N TYR A 80 -2.10 -9.24 2.48
CA TYR A 80 -2.08 -10.24 3.55
C TYR A 80 -3.25 -10.04 4.52
N LYS A 81 -3.39 -8.82 5.07
CA LYS A 81 -4.47 -8.46 6.01
C LYS A 81 -5.85 -8.70 5.39
N PHE A 82 -6.07 -8.35 4.12
CA PHE A 82 -7.32 -8.62 3.42
C PHE A 82 -7.63 -10.13 3.36
N PHE A 83 -6.70 -10.94 2.90
CA PHE A 83 -6.90 -12.40 2.81
C PHE A 83 -7.13 -13.04 4.18
N ARG A 84 -6.39 -12.61 5.21
CA ARG A 84 -6.60 -13.10 6.59
C ARG A 84 -7.97 -12.73 7.15
N ARG A 85 -8.43 -11.49 6.92
CA ARG A 85 -9.72 -10.98 7.43
C ARG A 85 -10.92 -11.67 6.78
N TYR A 86 -10.92 -11.79 5.45
CA TYR A 86 -12.13 -12.22 4.72
C TYR A 86 -12.07 -13.67 4.23
N GLY A 87 -10.88 -14.25 3.99
CA GLY A 87 -10.73 -15.62 3.51
C GLY A 87 -11.43 -15.90 2.17
N LEU A 88 -11.63 -14.86 1.35
CA LEU A 88 -12.32 -14.96 0.06
C LEU A 88 -11.45 -15.65 -0.98
N GLN A 89 -12.03 -16.63 -1.68
CA GLN A 89 -11.41 -17.40 -2.76
C GLN A 89 -12.31 -17.48 -4.00
N ASP A 90 -13.17 -16.50 -4.22
CA ASP A 90 -14.01 -16.43 -5.40
C ASP A 90 -13.24 -15.90 -6.63
N ASN A 91 -13.79 -16.14 -7.83
CA ASN A 91 -13.14 -15.78 -9.09
C ASN A 91 -12.86 -14.27 -9.22
N LEU A 92 -13.72 -13.41 -8.65
CA LEU A 92 -13.51 -11.97 -8.73
C LEU A 92 -12.36 -11.53 -7.82
N THR A 93 -12.29 -12.06 -6.60
CA THR A 93 -11.16 -11.85 -5.70
C THR A 93 -9.85 -12.33 -6.34
N MET A 94 -9.85 -13.50 -7.00
CA MET A 94 -8.67 -14.00 -7.72
C MET A 94 -8.26 -13.09 -8.87
N LEU A 95 -9.21 -12.63 -9.69
CA LEU A 95 -8.96 -11.71 -10.80
C LEU A 95 -8.37 -10.39 -10.31
N LEU A 96 -9.00 -9.76 -9.31
CA LEU A 96 -8.54 -8.50 -8.72
C LEU A 96 -7.15 -8.65 -8.09
N ASN A 97 -6.89 -9.77 -7.40
CA ASN A 97 -5.56 -10.07 -6.89
C ASN A 97 -4.53 -10.22 -8.03
N GLY A 98 -4.89 -10.91 -9.11
CA GLY A 98 -4.03 -11.00 -10.30
C GLY A 98 -3.69 -9.64 -10.90
N VAL A 99 -4.66 -8.72 -10.98
CA VAL A 99 -4.44 -7.33 -11.41
C VAL A 99 -3.51 -6.61 -10.45
N LEU A 100 -3.69 -6.74 -9.13
CA LEU A 100 -2.79 -6.15 -8.13
C LEU A 100 -1.35 -6.62 -8.33
N LEU A 101 -1.15 -7.93 -8.45
CA LEU A 101 0.19 -8.52 -8.64
C LEU A 101 0.84 -8.05 -9.95
N PHE A 102 0.06 -7.96 -11.03
CA PHE A 102 0.54 -7.44 -12.30
C PHE A 102 1.01 -5.97 -12.17
N VAL A 103 0.21 -5.12 -11.52
CA VAL A 103 0.57 -3.72 -11.27
C VAL A 103 1.84 -3.64 -10.42
N VAL A 104 1.94 -4.43 -9.35
CA VAL A 104 3.13 -4.46 -8.47
C VAL A 104 4.40 -4.78 -9.26
N ILE A 105 4.40 -5.84 -10.08
CA ILE A 105 5.57 -6.23 -10.88
C ILE A 105 5.92 -5.13 -11.89
N PHE A 106 4.93 -4.61 -12.61
CA PHE A 106 5.15 -3.58 -13.62
C PHE A 106 5.74 -2.30 -13.02
N TYR A 107 5.33 -1.95 -11.80
CA TYR A 107 5.71 -0.70 -11.14
C TYR A 107 6.99 -0.78 -10.30
N VAL A 108 7.67 -1.92 -10.18
CA VAL A 108 8.92 -2.03 -9.40
C VAL A 108 9.98 -1.01 -9.86
N TYR A 109 10.25 -0.94 -11.17
CA TYR A 109 11.26 -0.03 -11.71
C TYR A 109 10.82 1.45 -11.70
N PRO A 110 9.61 1.81 -12.16
CA PRO A 110 9.11 3.17 -12.01
C PRO A 110 9.16 3.69 -10.57
N LEU A 111 8.82 2.83 -9.60
CA LEU A 111 8.88 3.16 -8.18
C LEU A 111 10.32 3.52 -7.75
N LYS A 112 11.29 2.65 -8.06
CA LYS A 112 12.71 2.90 -7.76
C LYS A 112 13.22 4.18 -8.40
N PHE A 113 12.83 4.44 -9.65
CA PHE A 113 13.25 5.63 -10.38
C PHE A 113 12.77 6.91 -9.68
N VAL A 114 11.48 6.99 -9.35
CA VAL A 114 10.89 8.16 -8.67
C VAL A 114 11.55 8.42 -7.33
N PHE A 115 11.75 7.39 -6.50
CA PHE A 115 12.38 7.59 -5.20
C PHE A 115 13.87 7.89 -5.28
N THR A 116 14.56 7.39 -6.31
CA THR A 116 15.94 7.80 -6.59
C THR A 116 16.00 9.28 -6.94
N LEU A 117 15.07 9.77 -7.77
CA LEU A 117 14.96 11.20 -8.09
C LEU A 117 14.68 12.03 -6.83
N VAL A 118 13.72 11.61 -6.01
CA VAL A 118 13.35 12.30 -4.76
C VAL A 118 14.53 12.37 -3.80
N VAL A 119 15.21 11.25 -3.52
CA VAL A 119 16.37 11.21 -2.61
C VAL A 119 17.52 12.07 -3.14
N ASN A 120 17.79 12.05 -4.45
CA ASN A 120 18.81 12.93 -5.04
C ASN A 120 18.46 14.41 -4.85
N LEU A 121 17.21 14.80 -5.10
CA LEU A 121 16.75 16.18 -4.87
C LEU A 121 16.88 16.61 -3.41
N PHE A 122 16.53 15.73 -2.45
CA PHE A 122 16.63 16.01 -1.02
C PHE A 122 18.07 16.08 -0.49
N THR A 123 19.00 15.32 -1.09
CA THR A 123 20.42 15.28 -0.69
C THR A 123 21.26 16.39 -1.35
N GLY A 124 20.61 17.33 -2.05
CA GLY A 124 21.24 18.48 -2.68
C GLY A 124 21.75 18.24 -4.10
N GLY A 125 21.51 17.07 -4.68
CA GLY A 125 21.77 16.78 -6.09
C GLY A 125 20.69 17.39 -6.99
N ARG A 126 21.06 17.96 -8.14
CA ARG A 126 20.11 18.54 -9.12
C ARG A 126 19.36 17.47 -9.96
N GLY A 127 19.24 16.25 -9.45
CA GLY A 127 18.84 15.08 -10.25
C GLY A 127 19.99 14.51 -11.09
N ASP A 128 21.22 14.83 -10.70
CA ASP A 128 22.44 14.49 -11.42
C ASP A 128 22.94 13.10 -10.98
N PHE A 129 23.32 12.27 -11.94
CA PHE A 129 24.03 11.02 -11.68
C PHE A 129 25.32 10.97 -12.47
N THR A 130 26.39 10.51 -11.83
CA THR A 130 27.67 10.28 -12.50
C THR A 130 27.57 8.96 -13.25
N LEU A 131 27.62 9.00 -14.59
CA LEU A 131 27.79 7.80 -15.41
C LEU A 131 29.16 7.19 -15.16
N THR A 132 29.31 5.90 -15.46
CA THR A 132 30.57 5.14 -15.37
C THR A 132 31.71 5.76 -16.20
N ASP A 133 31.40 6.60 -17.19
CA ASP A 133 32.35 7.38 -18.02
C ASP A 133 32.68 8.78 -17.42
N GLY A 134 32.29 9.06 -16.17
CA GLY A 134 32.56 10.32 -15.48
C GLY A 134 31.69 11.51 -15.92
N ARG A 135 30.79 11.33 -16.89
CA ARG A 135 29.83 12.36 -17.32
C ARG A 135 28.69 12.49 -16.33
N ILE A 136 28.25 13.72 -16.08
CA ILE A 136 27.05 14.00 -15.29
C ILE A 136 25.85 13.91 -16.24
N GLY A 137 25.00 12.90 -16.04
CA GLY A 137 23.69 12.80 -16.69
C GLY A 137 22.61 13.39 -15.79
N HIS A 138 21.60 14.03 -16.36
CA HIS A 138 20.42 14.46 -15.62
C HIS A 138 19.35 13.36 -15.71
N MET A 139 18.82 12.89 -14.57
CA MET A 139 17.74 11.90 -14.55
C MET A 139 16.47 12.42 -15.22
N VAL A 140 16.27 13.73 -15.17
CA VAL A 140 15.17 14.43 -15.83
C VAL A 140 15.70 15.72 -16.41
N GLU A 141 15.59 15.86 -17.73
CA GLU A 141 16.13 16.99 -18.50
C GLU A 141 15.08 18.10 -18.70
N SER A 142 13.78 17.77 -18.52
CA SER A 142 12.67 18.69 -18.78
C SER A 142 11.54 18.55 -17.76
N ASN A 143 10.90 19.67 -17.44
CA ASN A 143 9.70 19.69 -16.62
C ASN A 143 8.55 18.84 -17.22
N ASP A 144 8.53 18.63 -18.54
CA ASP A 144 7.56 17.74 -19.20
C ASP A 144 7.80 16.27 -18.84
N GLN A 145 9.07 15.86 -18.73
CA GLN A 145 9.42 14.51 -18.30
C GLN A 145 9.03 14.28 -16.83
N ILE A 146 9.18 15.28 -15.96
CA ILE A 146 8.69 15.21 -14.57
C ILE A 146 7.17 14.97 -14.56
N ALA A 147 6.41 15.69 -15.37
CA ALA A 147 4.97 15.49 -15.48
C ALA A 147 4.64 14.06 -15.94
N ARG A 148 5.32 13.54 -16.97
CA ARG A 148 5.11 12.14 -17.43
C ARG A 148 5.45 11.10 -16.38
N VAL A 149 6.54 11.30 -15.63
CA VAL A 149 6.93 10.42 -14.52
C VAL A 149 5.85 10.42 -13.43
N MET A 150 5.32 11.60 -13.09
CA MET A 150 4.22 11.72 -12.12
C MET A 150 2.91 11.11 -12.62
N LEU A 151 2.60 11.21 -13.91
CA LEU A 151 1.46 10.55 -14.52
C LEU A 151 1.58 9.02 -14.43
N ILE A 152 2.75 8.47 -14.77
CA ILE A 152 3.02 7.02 -14.67
C ILE A 152 2.87 6.60 -13.21
N PHE A 153 3.56 7.27 -12.28
CA PHE A 153 3.53 6.95 -10.86
C PHE A 153 2.12 7.04 -10.28
N GLY A 154 1.39 8.12 -10.56
CA GLY A 154 0.02 8.31 -10.11
C GLY A 154 -0.93 7.27 -10.67
N ALA A 155 -0.77 6.86 -11.94
CA ALA A 155 -1.58 5.78 -12.51
C ALA A 155 -1.37 4.45 -11.76
N GLY A 156 -0.13 4.12 -11.39
CA GLY A 156 0.16 2.93 -10.59
C GLY A 156 -0.43 3.00 -9.20
N TYR A 157 -0.28 4.16 -8.54
CA TYR A 157 -0.86 4.42 -7.23
C TYR A 157 -2.40 4.27 -7.25
N VAL A 158 -3.07 4.92 -8.21
CA VAL A 158 -4.52 4.80 -8.40
C VAL A 158 -4.93 3.37 -8.73
N ALA A 159 -4.16 2.64 -9.53
CA ALA A 159 -4.45 1.24 -9.85
C ALA A 159 -4.39 0.35 -8.60
N VAL A 160 -3.34 0.47 -7.77
CA VAL A 160 -3.20 -0.31 -6.52
C VAL A 160 -4.37 -0.03 -5.57
N PHE A 161 -4.62 1.24 -5.25
CA PHE A 161 -5.69 1.59 -4.31
C PHE A 161 -7.08 1.36 -4.90
N GLY A 162 -7.23 1.49 -6.22
CA GLY A 162 -8.47 1.15 -6.93
C GLY A 162 -8.80 -0.33 -6.82
N VAL A 163 -7.79 -1.21 -6.95
CA VAL A 163 -7.99 -2.65 -6.70
C VAL A 163 -8.37 -2.91 -5.25
N PHE A 164 -7.74 -2.26 -4.27
CA PHE A 164 -8.15 -2.38 -2.87
C PHE A 164 -9.58 -1.90 -2.62
N VAL A 165 -10.01 -0.77 -3.20
CA VAL A 165 -11.41 -0.32 -3.16
C VAL A 165 -12.33 -1.43 -3.65
N LEU A 166 -12.03 -2.04 -4.80
CA LEU A 166 -12.85 -3.10 -5.39
C LEU A 166 -12.87 -4.37 -4.53
N LEU A 167 -11.73 -4.78 -3.98
CA LEU A 167 -11.60 -5.93 -3.08
C LEU A 167 -12.42 -5.74 -1.79
N TYR A 168 -12.22 -4.63 -1.08
CA TYR A 168 -12.95 -4.33 0.15
C TYR A 168 -14.44 -4.09 -0.11
N TRP A 169 -14.79 -3.45 -1.23
CA TRP A 169 -16.19 -3.29 -1.64
C TRP A 169 -16.85 -4.63 -1.92
N HIS A 170 -16.14 -5.54 -2.59
CA HIS A 170 -16.62 -6.88 -2.85
C HIS A 170 -16.85 -7.66 -1.54
N ALA A 171 -15.88 -7.61 -0.61
CA ALA A 171 -16.03 -8.20 0.72
C ALA A 171 -17.22 -7.61 1.48
N TYR A 172 -17.42 -6.28 1.40
CA TYR A 172 -18.57 -5.61 2.01
C TYR A 172 -19.92 -6.05 1.41
N ARG A 173 -19.98 -6.30 0.09
CA ARG A 173 -21.18 -6.86 -0.56
C ARG A 173 -21.46 -8.29 -0.10
N GLN A 174 -20.42 -9.06 0.20
CA GLN A 174 -20.53 -10.41 0.74
C GLN A 174 -20.71 -10.49 2.26
N ARG A 175 -20.94 -9.35 2.95
CA ARG A 175 -21.00 -9.30 4.43
C ARG A 175 -21.96 -10.32 5.07
N ALA A 176 -23.09 -10.60 4.42
CA ALA A 176 -24.08 -11.57 4.90
C ALA A 176 -23.54 -13.01 4.82
N ALA A 177 -22.90 -13.38 3.70
CA ALA A 177 -22.28 -14.69 3.52
C ALA A 177 -21.07 -14.88 4.45
N LEU A 178 -20.30 -13.81 4.66
CA LEU A 178 -19.14 -13.78 5.56
C LEU A 178 -19.52 -13.73 7.05
N LYS A 179 -20.82 -13.58 7.35
CA LYS A 179 -21.37 -13.37 8.70
C LYS A 179 -20.57 -12.31 9.46
N LEU A 180 -20.36 -11.15 8.82
CA LEU A 180 -19.68 -10.03 9.46
C LEU A 180 -20.56 -9.48 10.58
N ASN A 181 -19.98 -9.27 11.76
CA ASN A 181 -20.66 -8.50 12.82
C ASN A 181 -20.70 -7.01 12.44
N GLU A 182 -21.44 -6.20 13.21
CA GLU A 182 -21.60 -4.77 12.90
C GLU A 182 -20.27 -4.00 12.91
N LEU A 183 -19.34 -4.40 13.78
CA LEU A 183 -18.03 -3.79 13.91
C LEU A 183 -17.10 -4.17 12.75
N GLU A 184 -17.09 -5.43 12.32
CA GLU A 184 -16.38 -5.92 11.15
C GLU A 184 -16.92 -5.28 9.87
N ALA A 185 -18.25 -5.13 9.76
CA ALA A 185 -18.88 -4.44 8.63
C ALA A 185 -18.53 -2.94 8.62
N PHE A 186 -18.45 -2.31 9.79
CA PHE A 186 -17.96 -0.93 9.93
C PHE A 186 -16.49 -0.82 9.52
N ASP A 187 -15.62 -1.66 10.04
CA ASP A 187 -14.18 -1.68 9.73
C ASP A 187 -13.95 -1.93 8.23
N THR A 188 -14.71 -2.85 7.62
CA THR A 188 -14.66 -3.08 6.16
C THR A 188 -15.04 -1.81 5.38
N ARG A 189 -16.05 -1.07 5.84
CA ARG A 189 -16.47 0.19 5.20
C ARG A 189 -15.40 1.29 5.37
N VAL A 190 -14.72 1.33 6.50
CA VAL A 190 -13.58 2.23 6.74
C VAL A 190 -12.44 1.89 5.78
N ASP A 191 -12.09 0.60 5.64
CA ASP A 191 -11.05 0.13 4.69
C ASP A 191 -11.38 0.55 3.23
N VAL A 192 -12.67 0.47 2.82
CA VAL A 192 -13.14 0.98 1.51
C VAL A 192 -12.91 2.49 1.40
N GLN A 193 -13.29 3.27 2.42
CA GLN A 193 -13.17 4.72 2.42
C GLN A 193 -11.71 5.17 2.37
N GLU A 194 -10.84 4.58 3.18
CA GLU A 194 -9.41 4.89 3.18
C GLU A 194 -8.79 4.61 1.81
N SER A 195 -9.12 3.46 1.22
CA SER A 195 -8.65 3.12 -0.13
C SER A 195 -9.17 4.12 -1.18
N ALA A 196 -10.44 4.54 -1.08
CA ALA A 196 -11.05 5.50 -2.00
C ALA A 196 -10.47 6.92 -1.84
N LEU A 197 -10.13 7.33 -0.61
CA LEU A 197 -9.45 8.60 -0.36
C LEU A 197 -8.06 8.60 -1.00
N ASN A 198 -7.31 7.50 -0.90
CA ASN A 198 -6.03 7.37 -1.60
C ASN A 198 -6.21 7.45 -3.14
N VAL A 199 -7.21 6.78 -3.71
CA VAL A 199 -7.55 6.95 -5.14
C VAL A 199 -7.82 8.42 -5.49
N GLY A 200 -8.54 9.14 -4.63
CA GLY A 200 -8.81 10.57 -4.79
C GLY A 200 -7.52 11.41 -4.82
N ILE A 201 -6.58 11.15 -3.91
CA ILE A 201 -5.27 11.85 -3.86
C ILE A 201 -4.46 11.54 -5.12
N GLY A 202 -4.39 10.27 -5.54
CA GLY A 202 -3.68 9.89 -6.76
C GLY A 202 -4.29 10.51 -8.01
N THR A 203 -5.62 10.55 -8.10
CA THR A 203 -6.33 11.19 -9.22
C THR A 203 -6.11 12.69 -9.25
N LEU A 204 -6.08 13.34 -8.07
CA LEU A 204 -5.74 14.76 -7.96
C LEU A 204 -4.31 15.03 -8.41
N SER A 205 -3.36 14.17 -8.03
CA SER A 205 -1.96 14.25 -8.48
C SER A 205 -1.86 14.16 -10.01
N ILE A 206 -2.53 13.17 -10.62
CA ILE A 206 -2.60 13.00 -12.08
C ILE A 206 -3.19 14.26 -12.73
N GLY A 207 -4.29 14.79 -12.19
CA GLY A 207 -4.93 16.01 -12.71
C GLY A 207 -3.99 17.22 -12.70
N LEU A 208 -3.27 17.43 -11.59
CA LEU A 208 -2.27 18.49 -11.48
C LEU A 208 -1.08 18.28 -12.44
N ALA A 209 -0.63 17.04 -12.63
CA ALA A 209 0.46 16.72 -13.55
C ALA A 209 0.03 16.90 -15.02
N ALA A 210 -1.21 16.53 -15.38
CA ALA A 210 -1.72 16.63 -16.75
C ALA A 210 -2.03 18.07 -17.17
N LEU A 211 -2.60 18.88 -16.27
CA LEU A 211 -2.99 20.27 -16.53
C LEU A 211 -1.85 21.26 -16.26
N GLY A 212 -0.89 20.84 -15.44
CA GLY A 212 0.16 21.68 -14.92
C GLY A 212 1.37 21.79 -15.84
N ARG A 213 1.45 22.87 -16.63
CA ARG A 213 2.66 23.22 -17.39
C ARG A 213 3.84 23.48 -16.44
N GLY A 214 4.66 22.45 -16.22
CA GLY A 214 5.97 22.47 -15.55
C GLY A 214 5.99 22.78 -14.05
N ALA A 215 5.63 24.00 -13.63
CA ALA A 215 5.70 24.41 -12.22
C ALA A 215 4.67 23.67 -11.33
N LEU A 216 3.54 23.28 -11.91
CA LEU A 216 2.51 22.49 -11.24
C LEU A 216 2.86 20.98 -11.22
N ALA A 217 3.77 20.52 -12.08
CA ALA A 217 4.22 19.13 -12.10
C ALA A 217 5.08 18.79 -10.88
N SER A 218 5.93 19.71 -10.41
CA SER A 218 6.65 19.51 -9.14
C SER A 218 5.70 19.52 -7.93
N LEU A 219 4.66 20.36 -7.97
CA LEU A 219 3.58 20.38 -6.95
C LEU A 219 2.76 19.09 -6.92
N SER A 220 2.64 18.38 -8.04
CA SER A 220 1.93 17.09 -8.09
C SER A 220 2.55 16.03 -7.17
N GLY A 221 3.88 16.04 -6.96
CA GLY A 221 4.55 15.16 -6.01
C GLY A 221 4.20 15.46 -4.55
N PHE A 222 4.02 16.74 -4.21
CA PHE A 222 3.64 17.17 -2.86
C PHE A 222 2.22 16.77 -2.47
N THR A 223 1.34 16.47 -3.44
CA THR A 223 -0.01 15.95 -3.12
C THR A 223 0.04 14.66 -2.33
N TYR A 224 1.05 13.81 -2.53
CA TYR A 224 1.22 12.57 -1.77
C TYR A 224 1.60 12.81 -0.30
N MET A 225 2.11 14.00 0.06
CA MET A 225 2.30 14.37 1.47
C MET A 225 0.96 14.59 2.20
N LEU A 226 -0.15 14.74 1.47
CA LEU A 226 -1.48 14.79 2.06
C LEU A 226 -1.94 13.41 2.52
N CYS A 227 -1.41 12.31 1.99
CA CYS A 227 -1.79 10.94 2.41
C CYS A 227 -1.70 10.73 3.93
N PRO A 228 -0.56 10.96 4.61
CA PRO A 228 -0.48 10.76 6.06
C PRO A 228 -1.43 11.68 6.83
N ILE A 229 -1.69 12.90 6.35
CA ILE A 229 -2.60 13.86 7.00
C ILE A 229 -4.05 13.38 6.88
N VAL A 230 -4.49 13.07 5.65
CA VAL A 230 -5.85 12.63 5.34
C VAL A 230 -6.15 11.31 6.06
N LEU A 231 -5.22 10.36 6.03
CA LEU A 231 -5.37 9.07 6.71
C LEU A 231 -5.35 9.21 8.23
N SER A 232 -4.55 10.10 8.81
CA SER A 232 -4.55 10.34 10.26
C SER A 232 -5.85 10.99 10.73
N ILE A 233 -6.38 11.98 9.99
CA ILE A 233 -7.65 12.64 10.31
C ILE A 233 -8.80 11.64 10.19
N HIS A 234 -8.87 10.90 9.07
CA HIS A 234 -9.91 9.91 8.86
C HIS A 234 -9.83 8.78 9.89
N GLY A 235 -8.62 8.25 10.15
CA GLY A 235 -8.38 7.21 11.15
C GLY A 235 -8.73 7.63 12.58
N THR A 236 -8.40 8.86 12.99
CA THR A 236 -8.81 9.37 14.32
C THR A 236 -10.32 9.59 14.43
N MET A 237 -10.97 10.07 13.36
CA MET A 237 -12.43 10.23 13.32
C MET A 237 -13.15 8.89 13.36
N MET A 238 -12.70 7.91 12.56
CA MET A 238 -13.31 6.58 12.49
C MET A 238 -12.99 5.77 13.74
N GLY A 239 -11.81 5.91 14.34
CA GLY A 239 -11.48 5.30 15.63
C GLY A 239 -12.41 5.75 16.76
N LYS A 240 -12.78 7.05 16.80
CA LYS A 240 -13.80 7.55 17.73
C LYS A 240 -15.19 6.94 17.49
N ARG A 241 -15.57 6.74 16.22
CA ARG A 241 -16.85 6.11 15.86
C ARG A 241 -16.86 4.61 16.16
N ARG A 242 -15.77 3.91 15.89
CA ARG A 242 -15.57 2.50 16.22
C ARG A 242 -15.72 2.25 17.71
N ARG A 243 -15.04 3.04 18.55
CA ARG A 243 -15.16 2.94 20.02
C ARG A 243 -16.59 3.11 20.54
N LYS A 244 -17.43 3.91 19.86
CA LYS A 244 -18.85 4.05 20.24
C LYS A 244 -19.63 2.77 19.96
N ILE A 245 -19.44 2.19 18.78
CA ILE A 245 -20.08 0.93 18.37
C ILE A 245 -19.59 -0.22 19.25
N GLU A 246 -18.30 -0.26 19.55
CA GLU A 246 -17.68 -1.21 20.47
C GLU A 246 -18.30 -1.15 21.87
N ASN A 247 -18.38 0.04 22.46
CA ASN A 247 -19.02 0.23 23.77
C ASN A 247 -20.51 -0.16 23.77
N GLU A 248 -21.22 0.05 22.66
CA GLU A 248 -22.61 -0.37 22.50
C GLU A 248 -22.74 -1.89 22.40
N PHE A 249 -21.87 -2.52 21.62
CA PHE A 249 -21.79 -3.97 21.46
C PHE A 249 -21.48 -4.67 22.79
N ASP A 250 -20.51 -4.18 23.55
CA ASP A 250 -20.15 -4.73 24.86
C ASP A 250 -21.28 -4.55 25.88
N ARG A 251 -21.98 -3.41 25.86
CA ARG A 251 -23.18 -3.19 26.70
C ARG A 251 -24.29 -4.16 26.37
N LEU A 252 -24.57 -4.40 25.09
CA LEU A 252 -25.59 -5.37 24.66
C LEU A 252 -25.22 -6.79 25.12
N ARG A 253 -23.95 -7.17 24.98
CA ARG A 253 -23.43 -8.47 25.41
C ARG A 253 -23.57 -8.68 26.93
N GLN A 254 -23.25 -7.66 27.73
CA GLN A 254 -23.44 -7.69 29.19
C GLN A 254 -24.92 -7.78 29.58
N LYS A 255 -25.80 -7.07 28.87
CA LYS A 255 -27.26 -7.12 29.11
C LYS A 255 -27.85 -8.49 28.83
N SER A 256 -27.42 -9.15 27.76
CA SER A 256 -27.84 -10.53 27.45
C SER A 256 -27.30 -11.55 28.47
N ALA A 257 -26.06 -11.38 28.96
CA ALA A 257 -25.48 -12.28 29.95
C ALA A 257 -26.09 -12.14 31.35
N GLY A 258 -26.62 -10.96 31.70
CA GLY A 258 -27.30 -10.69 32.98
C GLY A 258 -28.79 -10.99 32.99
N ALA A 259 -29.39 -11.34 31.85
CA ALA A 259 -30.82 -11.70 31.75
C ALA A 259 -31.07 -13.22 31.86
N ASP A 260 -30.01 -14.04 31.72
CA ASP A 260 -30.04 -15.51 31.79
C ASP A 260 -29.61 -16.05 33.18
N GLY A 261 -29.47 -15.19 34.21
CA GLY A 261 -29.12 -15.54 35.58
C GLY A 261 -30.14 -15.02 36.59
#